data_AF-A0A1A8XUQ0-F1
#
_entry.id   AF-A0A1A8XUQ0-F1
#
_cell.length_a   1.000
_cell.length_b   1.000
_cell.length_c   1.000
_cell.angle_alpha   90.00
_cell.angle_beta   90.00
_cell.angle_gamma   90.00
#
_symmetry.space_group_name_H-M   'P 1'
#
loop_
_entity.id
_entity.type
_entity.pdbx_description
1 polymer ?
#
loop_
_entity_poly.entity_id
_entity_poly.type
_entity_poly.pdbx_seq_one_letter_code
_entity_poly.pdbx_strand_id
1 'polypeptide(L)'
;MSGGSMNYLYCKLENDADFKQTTPERKAFALHLVKVAKALHDIEWVDSCNYRPGDESEAIRACLAPGMALEAAIEAANEAAKELREELELACAGKRPNAELTERRAEATDKTTDA
;
A
#
# COMPACT_ATOMS: atom_id res chain seq x y z
N MET A 1 11.45 6.51 22.46
CA MET A 1 10.47 7.06 21.51
C MET A 1 10.29 6.01 20.42
N SER A 2 9.07 5.54 20.14
CA SER A 2 8.85 4.65 19.00
C SER A 2 9.14 5.41 17.71
N GLY A 3 9.74 4.75 16.73
CA GLY A 3 10.17 5.33 15.46
C GLY A 3 9.03 5.76 14.52
N GLY A 4 7.79 5.82 14.99
CA GLY A 4 6.61 5.77 14.11
C GLY A 4 6.50 4.43 13.37
N SER A 5 5.32 4.09 12.83
CA SER A 5 5.10 2.82 12.12
C SER A 5 5.95 2.70 10.84
N MET A 6 6.41 3.83 10.29
CA MET A 6 7.16 3.90 9.04
C MET A 6 8.58 4.48 9.21
N ASN A 7 9.14 4.47 10.43
CA ASN A 7 10.48 5.01 10.73
C ASN A 7 10.62 6.50 10.35
N TYR A 8 9.55 7.28 10.53
CA TYR A 8 9.46 8.69 10.15
C TYR A 8 9.92 8.95 8.71
N LEU A 9 9.50 8.09 7.76
CA LEU A 9 9.91 8.22 6.36
C LEU A 9 9.53 9.58 5.77
N TYR A 10 8.37 10.13 6.17
CA TYR A 10 7.97 11.48 5.76
C TYR A 10 8.99 12.54 6.20
N CYS A 11 9.52 12.46 7.44
CA CYS A 11 10.51 13.42 7.94
C CYS A 11 11.78 13.39 7.09
N LYS A 12 12.24 12.20 6.70
CA LYS A 12 13.43 12.07 5.85
C LYS A 12 13.18 12.66 4.47
N LEU A 13 12.01 12.42 3.90
CA LEU A 13 11.67 12.99 2.59
C LEU A 13 11.48 14.52 2.65
N GLU A 14 10.92 15.04 3.74
CA GLU A 14 10.70 16.46 3.93
C GLU A 14 11.98 17.24 4.26
N ASN A 15 12.85 16.67 5.11
CA ASN A 15 14.00 17.39 5.64
C ASN A 15 15.34 17.00 4.99
N ASP A 16 15.48 15.75 4.52
CA ASP A 16 16.78 15.22 4.06
C ASP A 16 16.86 15.03 2.54
N ALA A 17 15.74 15.13 1.80
CA ALA A 17 15.72 14.97 0.35
C ALA A 17 16.23 16.21 -0.39
N ASP A 18 17.54 16.47 -0.26
CA ASP A 18 18.21 17.57 -0.95
C ASP A 18 18.84 17.14 -2.28
N PHE A 19 18.62 17.94 -3.32
CA PHE A 19 19.23 17.78 -4.63
C PHE A 19 19.20 19.11 -5.40
N LYS A 20 20.11 19.26 -6.37
CA LYS A 20 20.22 20.47 -7.20
C LYS A 20 18.93 20.78 -7.98
N GLN A 21 18.23 21.87 -7.74
CA GLN A 21 16.98 22.20 -8.44
C GLN A 21 17.20 23.13 -9.65
N THR A 22 18.09 22.73 -10.56
CA THR A 22 18.60 23.60 -11.65
C THR A 22 17.71 23.65 -12.89
N THR A 23 16.68 22.81 -13.00
CA THR A 23 15.75 22.79 -14.13
C THR A 23 14.30 22.95 -13.65
N PRO A 24 13.36 23.37 -14.52
CA PRO A 24 11.95 23.42 -14.18
C PRO A 24 11.40 22.08 -13.65
N GLU A 25 11.77 20.96 -14.26
CA GLU A 25 11.33 19.61 -13.86
C GLU A 25 11.83 19.26 -12.47
N ARG A 26 13.10 19.58 -12.16
CA ARG A 26 13.67 19.33 -10.82
C ARG A 26 13.00 20.17 -9.74
N LYS A 27 12.64 21.42 -10.03
CA LYS A 27 11.85 22.27 -9.12
C LYS A 27 10.44 21.73 -8.92
N ALA A 28 9.78 21.33 -10.01
CA ALA A 28 8.45 20.72 -9.94
C ALA A 28 8.46 19.41 -9.14
N PHE A 29 9.49 18.59 -9.33
CA PHE A 29 9.68 17.35 -8.58
C PHE A 29 9.93 17.63 -7.09
N ALA A 30 10.75 18.62 -6.74
CA ALA A 30 10.95 19.00 -5.33
C ALA A 30 9.64 19.42 -4.65
N LEU A 31 8.80 20.22 -5.32
CA LEU A 31 7.46 20.57 -4.83
C LEU A 31 6.55 19.34 -4.73
N HIS A 32 6.69 18.38 -5.62
CA HIS A 32 5.96 17.12 -5.57
C HIS A 32 6.39 16.27 -4.37
N LEU A 33 7.68 16.22 -4.03
CA LEU A 33 8.18 15.50 -2.85
C LEU A 33 7.56 16.01 -1.55
N VAL A 34 7.27 17.31 -1.44
CA VAL A 34 6.54 17.86 -0.27
C VAL A 34 5.14 17.24 -0.17
N LYS A 35 4.44 17.07 -1.31
CA LYS A 35 3.13 16.40 -1.33
C LYS A 35 3.25 14.92 -0.96
N VAL A 36 4.28 14.25 -1.46
CA VAL A 36 4.55 12.84 -1.12
C VAL A 36 4.87 12.70 0.37
N ALA A 37 5.67 13.61 0.95
CA ALA A 37 5.97 13.61 2.37
C ALA A 37 4.69 13.78 3.21
N LYS A 38 3.80 14.71 2.83
CA LYS A 38 2.49 14.86 3.51
C LYS A 38 1.64 13.59 3.42
N ALA A 39 1.59 12.93 2.28
CA ALA A 39 0.87 11.68 2.12
C ALA A 39 1.44 10.58 3.03
N LEU A 40 2.77 10.43 3.07
CA LEU A 40 3.45 9.46 3.94
C LEU A 40 3.22 9.75 5.43
N HIS A 41 3.22 11.02 5.81
CA HIS A 41 2.89 11.44 7.17
C HIS A 41 1.49 10.99 7.57
N ASP A 42 0.49 11.28 6.73
CA ASP A 42 -0.90 10.96 7.06
C ASP A 42 -1.15 9.46 7.09
N ILE A 43 -0.52 8.69 6.20
CA ILE A 43 -0.53 7.22 6.24
C ILE A 43 0.05 6.74 7.57
N GLU A 44 1.23 7.20 7.95
CA GLU A 44 1.88 6.80 9.21
C GLU A 44 1.01 7.12 10.44
N TRP A 45 0.28 8.24 10.40
CA TRP A 45 -0.65 8.62 11.46
C TRP A 45 -1.91 7.75 11.50
N VAL A 46 -2.43 7.32 10.35
CA VAL A 46 -3.54 6.36 10.30
C VAL A 46 -3.08 5.00 10.84
N ASP A 47 -1.93 4.51 10.39
CA ASP A 47 -1.36 3.23 10.83
C ASP A 47 -1.00 3.23 12.32
N SER A 48 -0.58 4.37 12.84
CA SER A 48 -0.29 4.57 14.28
C SER A 48 -1.54 4.85 15.11
N CYS A 49 -2.74 4.78 14.51
CA CYS A 49 -4.04 5.06 15.14
C CYS A 49 -4.18 6.50 15.68
N ASN A 50 -3.36 7.43 15.19
CA ASN A 50 -3.46 8.86 15.48
C ASN A 50 -4.52 9.55 14.63
N TYR A 51 -4.74 9.07 13.40
CA TYR A 51 -5.82 9.45 12.49
C TYR A 51 -6.79 8.28 12.25
N ARG A 52 -7.94 8.57 11.63
CA ARG A 52 -8.94 7.56 11.29
C ARG A 52 -8.65 6.97 9.92
N PRO A 53 -8.99 5.69 9.67
CA PRO A 53 -8.91 5.10 8.33
C PRO A 53 -9.65 5.98 7.31
N GLY A 54 -8.94 6.40 6.26
CA GLY A 54 -9.46 7.25 5.20
C GLY A 54 -9.00 8.72 5.28
N ASP A 55 -8.53 9.21 6.43
CA ASP A 55 -8.07 10.59 6.60
C ASP A 55 -6.83 10.91 5.73
N GLU A 56 -6.03 9.91 5.37
CA GLU A 56 -4.87 10.00 4.48
C GLU A 56 -5.23 10.19 3.01
N SER A 57 -6.48 9.89 2.63
CA SER A 57 -6.90 9.76 1.23
C SER A 57 -6.76 11.05 0.43
N GLU A 58 -6.99 12.22 1.05
CA GLU A 58 -6.84 13.50 0.36
C GLU A 58 -5.37 13.81 0.06
N ALA A 59 -4.48 13.60 1.03
CA ALA A 59 -3.05 13.82 0.87
C ALA A 59 -2.44 12.86 -0.17
N ILE A 60 -2.86 11.59 -0.18
CA ILE A 60 -2.46 10.63 -1.22
C ILE A 60 -2.89 11.14 -2.60
N ARG A 61 -4.16 11.48 -2.80
CA ARG A 61 -4.63 11.95 -4.11
C ARG A 61 -3.91 13.21 -4.60
N ALA A 62 -3.46 14.08 -3.69
CA ALA A 62 -2.75 15.30 -4.04
C ALA A 62 -1.39 15.05 -4.71
N CYS A 63 -0.75 13.89 -4.47
CA CYS A 63 0.52 13.50 -5.08
C CYS A 63 0.38 12.42 -6.17
N LEU A 64 -0.83 12.03 -6.57
CA LEU A 64 -1.04 11.12 -7.70
C LEU A 64 -1.41 11.88 -8.97
N ALA A 65 -1.08 11.30 -10.13
CA ALA A 65 -1.66 11.75 -11.38
C ALA A 65 -3.17 11.41 -11.41
N PRO A 66 -4.00 12.22 -12.08
CA PRO A 66 -5.41 11.92 -12.25
C PRO A 66 -5.60 10.51 -12.86
N GLY A 67 -6.51 9.72 -12.29
CA GLY A 67 -6.81 8.37 -12.78
C GLY A 67 -6.03 7.24 -12.11
N MET A 68 -4.88 7.50 -11.49
CA MET A 68 -4.05 6.43 -10.90
C MET A 68 -4.78 5.58 -9.84
N ALA A 69 -5.57 6.21 -8.98
CA ALA A 69 -6.35 5.48 -7.97
C ALA A 69 -7.44 4.59 -8.60
N LEU A 70 -8.01 5.02 -9.73
CA LEU A 70 -8.99 4.24 -10.48
C LEU A 70 -8.30 3.05 -11.18
N GLU A 71 -7.14 3.27 -11.78
CA GLU A 71 -6.35 2.21 -12.42
C GLU A 71 -5.98 1.11 -11.41
N ALA A 72 -5.50 1.48 -10.22
CA ALA A 72 -5.21 0.54 -9.15
C ALA A 72 -6.46 -0.24 -8.69
N ALA A 73 -7.61 0.43 -8.61
CA ALA A 73 -8.88 -0.22 -8.26
C ALA A 73 -9.34 -1.20 -9.35
N ILE A 74 -9.15 -0.88 -10.63
CA ILE A 74 -9.46 -1.78 -11.75
C ILE A 74 -8.58 -3.02 -11.71
N GLU A 75 -7.28 -2.86 -11.46
CA GLU A 75 -6.34 -3.99 -11.34
C GLU A 75 -6.75 -4.91 -10.18
N ALA A 76 -6.98 -4.36 -8.99
CA ALA A 76 -7.44 -5.13 -7.84
C ALA A 76 -8.77 -5.86 -8.10
N ALA A 77 -9.71 -5.22 -8.79
CA ALA A 77 -10.99 -5.82 -9.16
C ALA A 77 -10.83 -6.99 -10.15
N ASN A 78 -9.89 -6.88 -11.10
CA ASN A 78 -9.60 -7.96 -12.05
C ASN A 78 -8.98 -9.18 -11.35
N GLU A 79 -8.05 -8.98 -10.41
CA GLU A 79 -7.48 -10.08 -9.63
C GLU A 79 -8.52 -10.74 -8.74
N ALA A 80 -9.33 -9.96 -8.00
CA ALA A 80 -10.42 -10.51 -7.21
C ALA A 80 -11.45 -11.27 -8.07
N ALA A 81 -11.75 -10.78 -9.27
CA ALA A 81 -12.64 -11.47 -10.20
C ALA A 81 -12.05 -12.78 -10.72
N LYS A 82 -10.72 -12.85 -10.91
CA LYS A 82 -10.02 -14.07 -11.30
C LYS A 82 -10.04 -15.10 -10.16
N GLU A 83 -9.69 -14.72 -8.94
CA GLU A 83 -9.74 -15.59 -7.76
C GLU A 83 -11.15 -16.17 -7.56
N LEU A 84 -12.18 -15.32 -7.65
CA LEU A 84 -13.57 -15.77 -7.56
C LEU A 84 -13.93 -16.77 -8.66
N ARG A 85 -13.49 -16.54 -9.91
CA ARG A 85 -13.75 -17.48 -11.02
C ARG A 85 -13.10 -18.83 -10.78
N GLU A 86 -11.87 -18.86 -10.30
CA GLU A 86 -11.14 -20.10 -9.99
C GLU A 86 -11.86 -20.91 -8.91
N GLU A 87 -12.29 -20.26 -7.82
CA GLU A 87 -13.07 -20.93 -6.75
C GLU A 87 -14.43 -21.45 -7.24
N LEU A 88 -15.12 -20.69 -8.11
CA LEU A 88 -16.36 -21.14 -8.73
C LEU A 88 -16.16 -22.35 -9.64
N GLU A 89 -15.09 -22.37 -10.44
CA GLU A 89 -14.74 -23.51 -11.29
C GLU A 89 -14.47 -24.76 -10.45
N LEU A 90 -13.73 -24.62 -9.34
CA LEU A 90 -13.48 -25.73 -8.39
C LEU A 90 -14.78 -26.26 -7.78
N ALA A 91 -15.65 -25.36 -7.30
CA ALA A 91 -16.94 -25.71 -6.72
C ALA A 91 -17.86 -26.42 -7.74
N CYS A 92 -17.91 -25.92 -8.98
CA CYS A 92 -18.72 -26.49 -10.05
C CYS A 92 -18.16 -27.82 -10.59
N ALA A 93 -16.85 -28.03 -10.58
CA ALA A 93 -16.21 -29.27 -11.00
C ALA A 93 -16.34 -30.42 -9.97
N GLY A 94 -17.03 -30.21 -8.85
CA GLY A 94 -17.24 -31.22 -7.80
C GLY A 94 -15.98 -31.52 -6.97
N LYS A 95 -14.88 -30.80 -7.18
CA LYS A 95 -13.69 -30.84 -6.32
C LYS A 95 -13.86 -29.81 -5.21
N ARG A 96 -14.50 -30.19 -4.10
CA ARG A 96 -14.37 -29.36 -2.89
C ARG A 96 -12.89 -29.29 -2.51
N PRO A 97 -12.37 -28.14 -2.06
CA PRO A 97 -11.09 -28.11 -1.38
C PRO A 97 -11.20 -29.04 -0.17
N ASN A 98 -10.39 -30.10 -0.16
CA ASN A 98 -10.28 -30.98 0.99
C ASN A 98 -9.82 -30.11 2.17
N ALA A 99 -10.51 -30.17 3.30
CA ALA A 99 -10.22 -29.37 4.50
C ALA A 99 -8.74 -29.48 4.98
N GLU A 100 -7.99 -30.45 4.47
CA GLU A 100 -6.56 -30.66 4.69
C GLU A 100 -5.62 -29.58 4.08
N LEU A 101 -6.03 -28.83 3.05
CA LEU A 101 -5.17 -27.79 2.45
C LEU A 101 -5.12 -26.50 3.27
N THR A 102 -6.20 -26.19 3.99
CA THR A 102 -6.28 -25.06 4.93
C THR A 102 -5.33 -25.22 6.12
N GLU A 103 -5.12 -26.45 6.60
CA GLU A 103 -4.19 -26.72 7.70
C GLU A 103 -2.71 -26.63 7.25
N ARG A 104 -2.40 -27.03 6.01
CA ARG A 104 -1.03 -26.94 5.47
C ARG A 104 -0.55 -25.52 5.21
N ARG A 105 -1.46 -24.57 4.95
CA ARG A 105 -1.11 -23.15 4.78
C ARG A 105 -0.86 -22.46 6.13
N ALA A 106 -1.52 -22.89 7.20
CA ALA A 106 -1.29 -22.42 8.56
C ALA A 106 0.05 -22.92 9.15
N GLU A 107 0.45 -24.16 8.87
CA GLU A 107 1.76 -24.70 9.29
C GLU A 107 2.95 -24.08 8.55
N ALA A 108 2.77 -23.64 7.30
CA ALA A 108 3.83 -23.02 6.52
C ALA A 108 4.15 -21.58 6.97
N THR A 109 3.16 -20.86 7.49
CA THR A 109 3.34 -19.50 8.03
C THR A 109 4.00 -19.48 9.40
N ASP A 110 3.85 -20.52 10.21
CA ASP A 110 4.46 -20.62 11.55
C ASP A 110 5.98 -20.90 11.52
N LYS A 111 6.45 -21.62 10.50
CA LYS A 111 7.87 -21.99 10.34
C LYS A 111 8.78 -20.89 9.77
N THR A 112 8.25 -19.70 9.47
CA THR A 112 9.02 -18.61 8.84
C THR A 112 9.34 -17.47 9.82
N THR A 113 8.96 -17.61 11.10
CA THR A 113 9.15 -16.57 12.13
C THR A 113 10.31 -16.80 13.10
N ASP A 114 11.08 -17.88 12.94
CA ASP A 114 12.35 -18.09 13.64
C ASP A 114 13.51 -18.06 12.63
N ALA A 115 13.98 -16.85 12.28
CA ALA A 115 15.29 -16.59 11.68
C ALA A 115 15.74 -15.15 11.96
#